data_AF-A0A2H2ZP08-F1
#
_entry.id   AF-A0A2H2ZP08-F1
#
_cell.length_a   1.000
_cell.length_b   1.000
_cell.length_c   1.000
_cell.angle_alpha   90.00
_cell.angle_beta   90.00
_cell.angle_gamma   90.00
#
_symmetry.space_group_name_H-M   'P 1'
#
loop_
_entity.id
_entity.type
_entity.pdbx_description
1 polymer ?
#
loop_
_entity_poly.entity_id
_entity_poly.type
_entity_poly.pdbx_seq_one_letter_code
_entity_poly.pdbx_strand_id
1 'polypeptide(L)'
;MFGNPSRPQPMPISIASIRLVYPITNPETGVTRDVVINQLKAVPPNMQSPNMSLDRWRYGKKWDRLVPGLNVVIPWPAVEVPEFETMEADTIREQVEDRTFYYGLLSPPMPEQVVDELRNKYSKFRTRHEAWYIEKKQAEEALKKGRLEALKAMQTPLDEFHEKNRAARAAAGEPELSEEMLAKIGEFMAKKKSVALENAGASEVSATSTPPQETTNAP
;
A
#
# COMPACT_ATOMS: atom_id res chain seq x y z
N MET A 1 8.02 50.65 49.53
CA MET A 1 8.87 50.70 48.32
C MET A 1 8.74 49.37 47.59
N PHE A 2 7.82 49.27 46.63
CA PHE A 2 7.63 48.06 45.82
C PHE A 2 8.27 48.28 44.46
N GLY A 3 9.58 48.00 44.36
CA GLY A 3 10.35 48.09 43.13
C GLY A 3 10.67 46.69 42.61
N ASN A 4 9.71 46.01 42.00
CA ASN A 4 10.03 44.89 41.13
C ASN A 4 10.28 45.46 39.72
N PRO A 5 11.50 45.35 39.15
CA PRO A 5 11.74 45.83 37.80
C PRO A 5 10.96 44.96 36.81
N SER A 6 10.09 45.60 36.02
CA SER A 6 9.40 44.94 34.90
C SER A 6 10.44 44.28 33.99
N ARG A 7 10.37 42.96 33.85
CA ARG A 7 11.25 42.20 32.93
C ARG A 7 10.49 41.99 31.62
N PRO A 8 11.05 42.39 30.46
CA PRO A 8 10.44 42.05 29.19
C PRO A 8 10.37 40.53 29.05
N GLN A 9 9.22 40.03 28.58
CA GLN A 9 9.02 38.62 28.26
C GLN A 9 8.64 38.51 26.78
N PRO A 10 9.17 37.51 26.05
CA PRO A 10 8.80 37.31 24.66
C PRO A 10 7.32 36.89 24.57
N MET A 11 6.55 37.58 23.73
CA MET A 11 5.18 37.19 23.42
C MET A 11 5.17 36.22 22.23
N PRO A 12 4.32 35.17 22.26
CA PRO A 12 4.18 34.28 21.11
C PRO A 12 3.55 35.04 19.94
N ILE A 13 4.18 34.94 18.77
CA ILE A 13 3.72 35.55 17.51
C ILE A 13 3.21 34.42 16.59
N SER A 14 2.16 34.69 15.81
CA SER A 14 1.62 33.69 14.88
C SER A 14 2.61 33.38 13.75
N ILE A 15 2.75 32.11 13.39
CA ILE A 15 3.66 31.67 12.32
C ILE A 15 3.31 32.34 10.98
N ALA A 16 2.03 32.65 10.75
CA ALA A 16 1.57 33.34 9.54
C ALA A 16 2.11 34.78 9.39
N SER A 17 2.49 35.42 10.50
CA SER A 17 3.00 36.81 10.52
C SER A 17 4.53 36.93 10.41
N ILE A 18 5.25 35.81 10.38
CA ILE A 18 6.72 35.77 10.23
C ILE A 18 7.10 35.09 8.91
N ARG A 19 8.29 35.40 8.40
CA ARG A 19 8.87 34.77 7.20
C ARG A 19 10.29 34.33 7.47
N LEU A 20 10.73 33.29 6.77
CA LEU A 20 12.09 32.76 6.91
C LEU A 20 13.06 33.67 6.14
N VAL A 21 14.18 33.98 6.75
CA VAL A 21 15.31 34.64 6.09
C VAL A 21 16.41 33.61 5.90
N TYR A 22 16.96 33.54 4.68
CA TYR A 22 18.08 32.65 4.38
C TYR A 22 19.00 33.29 3.34
N PRO A 23 20.34 33.18 3.51
CA PRO A 23 21.29 33.63 2.51
C PRO A 23 21.20 32.77 1.26
N ILE A 24 20.92 33.40 0.11
CA ILE A 24 20.92 32.73 -1.20
C ILE A 24 21.99 33.37 -2.08
N THR A 25 22.76 32.54 -2.78
CA THR A 25 23.73 32.96 -3.78
C THR A 25 23.02 33.21 -5.11
N ASN A 26 23.18 34.41 -5.67
CA ASN A 26 22.68 34.67 -7.02
C ASN A 26 23.61 33.98 -8.05
N PRO A 27 23.10 33.14 -8.96
CA PRO A 27 23.93 32.42 -9.93
C PRO A 27 24.65 33.33 -10.93
N GLU A 28 24.10 34.49 -11.28
CA GLU A 28 24.67 35.39 -12.29
C GLU A 28 25.78 36.29 -11.72
N THR A 29 25.63 36.69 -10.45
CA THR A 29 26.55 37.64 -9.81
C THR A 29 27.48 37.01 -8.79
N GLY A 30 27.20 35.78 -8.35
CA GLY A 30 27.98 35.06 -7.33
C GLY A 30 27.89 35.67 -5.92
N VAL A 31 27.15 36.77 -5.74
CA VAL A 31 27.02 37.46 -4.46
C VAL A 31 25.95 36.75 -3.61
N THR A 32 26.31 36.44 -2.36
CA THR A 32 25.38 35.92 -1.36
C THR A 32 24.65 37.07 -0.68
N ARG A 33 23.32 37.03 -0.64
CA ARG A 33 22.50 38.03 0.04
C ARG A 33 21.42 37.36 0.88
N ASP A 34 21.06 37.99 1.99
CA ASP A 34 19.96 37.54 2.82
C ASP A 34 18.63 37.87 2.15
N VAL A 35 17.82 36.84 1.91
CA VAL A 35 16.53 36.97 1.21
C VAL A 35 15.40 36.50 2.12
N VAL A 36 14.28 37.23 2.07
CA VAL A 36 13.03 36.85 2.73
C VAL A 36 12.28 35.85 1.85
N ILE A 37 11.97 34.68 2.40
CA ILE A 37 11.28 33.60 1.69
C ILE A 37 9.79 33.68 1.96
N ASN A 38 9.03 33.87 0.89
CA ASN A 38 7.58 34.02 0.96
C ASN A 38 6.86 32.69 1.22
N GLN A 39 7.32 31.60 0.58
CA GLN A 39 6.66 30.31 0.61
C GLN A 39 7.67 29.17 0.64
N LEU A 40 7.32 28.10 1.33
CA LEU A 40 8.09 26.86 1.42
C LEU A 40 7.18 25.68 1.10
N LYS A 41 7.67 24.73 0.32
CA LYS A 41 6.99 23.46 0.05
C LYS A 41 7.78 22.32 0.66
N ALA A 42 7.08 21.36 1.26
CA ALA A 42 7.70 20.15 1.76
C ALA A 42 8.02 19.19 0.61
N VAL A 43 9.26 18.73 0.55
CA VAL A 43 9.72 17.65 -0.32
C VAL A 43 9.84 16.37 0.52
N PRO A 44 9.42 15.21 -0.02
CA PRO A 44 9.49 13.95 0.72
C PRO A 44 10.91 13.66 1.23
N PRO A 45 11.02 12.94 2.37
CA PRO A 45 12.29 12.63 3.00
C PRO A 45 13.19 11.80 2.07
N ASN A 46 14.44 12.24 1.89
CA ASN A 46 15.47 11.48 1.17
C ASN A 46 16.75 11.43 2.01
N MET A 47 17.22 10.22 2.34
CA MET A 47 18.46 10.03 3.10
C MET A 47 19.72 10.39 2.29
N GLN A 48 19.64 10.33 0.95
CA GLN A 48 20.76 10.65 0.07
C GLN A 48 20.92 12.17 -0.15
N SER A 49 20.03 13.00 0.39
CA SER A 49 20.17 14.44 0.22
C SER A 49 21.34 14.96 1.07
N PRO A 50 22.13 15.92 0.55
CA PRO A 50 23.30 16.46 1.27
C PRO A 50 22.93 17.17 2.57
N ASN A 51 21.64 17.53 2.73
CA ASN A 51 21.11 18.23 3.89
C ASN A 51 20.57 17.29 4.98
N MET A 52 20.66 15.96 4.79
CA MET A 52 20.12 14.95 5.71
C MET A 52 21.23 14.32 6.56
N SER A 53 21.30 14.65 7.84
CA SER A 53 22.17 13.98 8.81
C SER A 53 21.43 12.85 9.53
N LEU A 54 22.18 11.88 10.11
CA LEU A 54 21.61 10.79 10.90
C LEU A 54 20.87 11.32 12.14
N ASP A 55 21.40 12.35 12.78
CA ASP A 55 20.79 12.98 13.96
C ASP A 55 19.47 13.66 13.60
N ARG A 56 19.44 14.38 12.47
CA ARG A 56 18.20 14.95 11.92
C ARG A 56 17.20 13.87 11.55
N TRP A 57 17.65 12.72 11.04
CA TRP A 57 16.76 11.61 10.72
C TRP A 57 16.08 11.02 11.96
N ARG A 58 16.82 10.88 13.06
CA ARG A 58 16.32 10.29 14.31
C ARG A 58 15.50 11.27 15.15
N TYR A 59 15.97 12.50 15.33
CA TYR A 59 15.42 13.46 16.28
C TYR A 59 14.78 14.70 15.62
N GLY A 60 15.04 14.93 14.33
CA GLY A 60 14.64 16.12 13.61
C GLY A 60 13.46 15.95 12.63
N LYS A 61 13.31 16.95 11.75
CA LYS A 61 12.34 16.91 10.65
C LYS A 61 12.93 16.19 9.44
N LYS A 62 12.29 15.11 9.02
CA LYS A 62 12.77 14.24 7.93
C LYS A 62 12.57 14.81 6.51
N TRP A 63 11.66 15.76 6.33
CA TRP A 63 11.33 16.32 5.01
C TRP A 63 12.14 17.59 4.73
N ASP A 64 12.44 17.85 3.46
CA ASP A 64 13.23 19.02 3.05
C ASP A 64 12.35 20.21 2.68
N ARG A 65 12.84 21.43 2.97
CA ARG A 65 12.13 22.68 2.68
C ARG A 65 12.59 23.20 1.32
N LEU A 66 11.70 23.24 0.36
CA LEU A 66 11.98 23.75 -0.98
C LEU A 66 11.36 25.13 -1.16
N VAL A 67 12.12 26.08 -1.71
CA VAL A 67 11.57 27.37 -2.16
C VAL A 67 10.98 27.19 -3.56
N PRO A 68 9.65 27.35 -3.75
CA PRO A 68 9.04 27.28 -5.07
C PRO A 68 9.62 28.35 -6.02
N GLY A 69 9.80 28.00 -7.30
CA GLY A 69 10.33 28.90 -8.33
C GLY A 69 11.86 28.87 -8.44
N LEU A 70 12.58 28.98 -7.33
CA LEU A 70 14.05 28.90 -7.32
C LEU A 70 14.57 27.44 -7.25
N ASN A 71 13.71 26.49 -6.83
CA ASN A 71 14.06 25.09 -6.62
C ASN A 71 15.27 24.88 -5.69
N VAL A 72 15.52 25.84 -4.80
CA VAL A 72 16.58 25.77 -3.79
C VAL A 72 16.04 25.06 -2.55
N VAL A 73 16.76 24.03 -2.12
CA VAL A 73 16.46 23.31 -0.87
C VAL A 73 17.17 24.01 0.28
N ILE A 74 16.40 24.45 1.27
CA ILE A 74 16.91 25.07 2.49
C ILE A 74 17.03 23.99 3.57
N PRO A 75 18.25 23.74 4.08
CA PRO A 75 18.46 22.76 5.13
C PRO A 75 17.72 23.17 6.41
N TRP A 76 17.36 22.19 7.23
CA TRP A 76 16.95 22.49 8.59
C TRP A 76 18.16 22.96 9.41
N PRO A 77 17.94 23.77 10.46
CA PRO A 77 18.99 24.03 11.43
C PRO A 77 19.51 22.73 12.02
N ALA A 78 20.75 22.76 12.51
CA ALA A 78 21.33 21.63 13.23
C ALA A 78 20.42 21.25 14.41
N VAL A 79 20.18 19.95 14.56
CA VAL A 79 19.34 19.42 15.63
C VAL A 79 20.28 19.02 16.76
N GLU A 80 20.10 19.64 17.92
CA GLU A 80 20.74 19.20 19.15
C GLU A 80 20.09 17.88 19.58
N VAL A 81 20.92 16.85 19.73
CA VAL A 81 20.45 15.54 20.20
C VAL A 81 20.05 15.71 21.67
N PRO A 82 18.82 15.33 22.06
CA PRO A 82 18.43 15.36 23.46
C PRO A 82 19.40 14.53 24.31
N GLU A 83 19.88 15.11 25.41
CA GLU A 83 20.64 14.36 26.40
C GLU A 83 19.67 13.44 27.16
N PHE A 84 19.90 12.13 27.05
CA PHE A 84 19.11 11.14 27.77
C PHE A 84 19.84 10.81 29.08
N GLU A 85 19.27 11.27 30.19
CA GLU A 85 19.74 10.90 31.52
C GLU A 85 19.27 9.49 31.87
N THR A 86 20.17 8.67 32.42
CA THR A 86 19.83 7.35 32.93
C THR A 86 19.18 7.48 34.30
N MET A 87 18.00 6.91 34.45
CA MET A 87 17.27 6.85 35.71
C MET A 87 17.61 5.56 36.46
N GLU A 88 17.40 5.52 37.78
CA GLU A 88 17.65 4.32 38.60
C GLU A 88 16.74 3.13 38.21
N ALA A 89 15.60 3.40 37.57
CA ALA A 89 14.70 2.37 37.05
C ALA A 89 15.16 1.78 35.71
N ASP A 90 16.17 2.37 35.07
CA ASP A 90 16.67 1.91 33.78
C ASP A 90 17.62 0.72 33.95
N THR A 91 17.66 -0.14 32.95
CA THR A 91 18.60 -1.26 32.92
C THR A 91 19.97 -0.79 32.46
N ILE A 92 21.01 -1.34 33.06
CA ILE A 92 22.40 -1.02 32.70
C ILE A 92 22.67 -1.57 31.30
N ARG A 93 23.41 -0.81 30.47
CA ARG A 93 23.71 -1.19 29.07
C ARG A 93 24.26 -2.62 28.94
N GLU A 94 25.17 -3.02 29.84
CA GLU A 94 25.76 -4.35 29.83
C GLU A 94 24.71 -5.47 29.94
N GLN A 95 23.68 -5.29 30.77
CA GLN A 95 22.59 -6.26 30.92
C GLN A 95 21.68 -6.30 29.69
N VAL A 96 21.47 -5.16 29.03
CA VAL A 96 20.65 -5.05 27.82
C VAL A 96 21.34 -5.70 26.62
N GLU A 97 22.66 -5.56 26.54
CA GLU A 97 23.46 -6.08 25.43
C GLU A 97 23.85 -7.56 25.61
N ASP A 98 23.65 -8.13 26.81
CA ASP A 98 23.97 -9.52 27.09
C ASP A 98 23.10 -10.49 26.27
N ARG A 99 23.75 -11.33 25.48
CA ARG A 99 23.11 -12.26 24.54
C ARG A 99 22.89 -13.61 25.20
N THR A 100 21.86 -13.69 26.02
CA THR A 100 21.52 -14.91 26.78
C THR A 100 20.66 -15.92 26.01
N PHE A 101 20.04 -15.52 24.89
CA PHE A 101 19.16 -16.40 24.11
C PHE A 101 19.94 -17.28 23.13
N TYR A 102 19.78 -18.60 23.27
CA TYR A 102 20.38 -19.60 22.38
C TYR A 102 19.32 -20.27 21.50
N TYR A 103 19.66 -20.46 20.23
CA TYR A 103 18.78 -21.11 19.25
C TYR A 103 18.83 -22.63 19.38
N GLY A 104 17.97 -23.20 20.21
CA GLY A 104 17.75 -24.65 20.29
C GLY A 104 16.83 -25.13 19.16
N LEU A 105 17.22 -26.20 18.45
CA LEU A 105 16.37 -26.85 17.45
C LEU A 105 15.55 -28.01 18.04
N LEU A 106 16.14 -28.75 18.99
CA LEU A 106 15.52 -29.93 19.61
C LEU A 106 14.59 -29.58 20.77
N SER A 107 14.88 -28.48 21.47
CA SER A 107 14.10 -28.00 22.60
C SER A 107 13.42 -26.69 22.24
N PRO A 108 12.12 -26.51 22.56
CA PRO A 108 11.47 -25.22 22.38
C PRO A 108 12.13 -24.16 23.29
N PRO A 109 12.10 -22.88 22.90
CA PRO A 109 12.73 -21.78 23.67
C PRO A 109 12.06 -21.51 25.02
N MET A 110 10.83 -22.00 25.21
CA MET A 110 10.05 -21.89 26.43
C MET A 110 9.22 -23.16 26.62
N PRO A 111 8.79 -23.47 27.85
CA PRO A 111 7.96 -24.63 28.13
C PRO A 111 6.64 -24.59 27.36
N GLU A 112 6.13 -25.75 26.95
CA GLU A 112 4.89 -25.85 26.16
C GLU A 112 3.67 -25.28 26.88
N GLN A 113 3.66 -25.31 28.22
CA GLN A 113 2.58 -24.73 29.04
C GLN A 113 2.40 -23.23 28.80
N VAL A 114 3.51 -22.50 28.59
CA VAL A 114 3.48 -21.05 28.37
C VAL A 114 2.86 -20.71 27.01
N VAL A 115 2.86 -21.64 26.05
CA VAL A 115 2.23 -21.41 24.73
C VAL A 115 0.73 -21.16 24.87
N ASP A 116 0.07 -21.85 25.80
CA ASP A 116 -1.36 -21.70 26.06
C ASP A 116 -1.68 -20.39 26.82
N GLU A 117 -0.70 -19.83 27.55
CA GLU A 117 -0.78 -18.51 28.18
C GLU A 117 -0.59 -17.37 27.17
N LEU A 118 0.42 -17.47 26.30
CA LEU A 118 0.69 -16.47 25.27
C LEU A 118 -0.44 -16.37 24.23
N ARG A 119 -1.14 -17.49 23.98
CA ARG A 119 -2.20 -17.56 22.99
C ARG A 119 -3.29 -18.52 23.42
N ASN A 120 -4.53 -18.06 23.33
CA ASN A 120 -5.70 -18.92 23.50
C ASN A 120 -5.73 -20.07 22.46
N LYS A 121 -5.58 -21.30 22.95
CA LYS A 121 -5.62 -22.57 22.20
C LYS A 121 -6.88 -22.78 21.37
N TYR A 122 -8.02 -22.27 21.84
CA TYR A 122 -9.35 -22.44 21.25
C TYR A 122 -9.85 -21.18 20.54
N SER A 123 -8.98 -20.19 20.31
CA SER A 123 -9.35 -18.99 19.57
C SER A 123 -9.81 -19.31 18.15
N LYS A 124 -10.92 -18.68 17.71
CA LYS A 124 -11.42 -18.76 16.34
C LYS A 124 -10.42 -18.21 15.31
N PHE A 125 -9.54 -17.29 15.72
CA PHE A 125 -8.50 -16.69 14.88
C PHE A 125 -7.20 -17.50 14.86
N ARG A 126 -7.18 -18.72 15.42
CA ARG A 126 -6.03 -19.61 15.33
C ARG A 126 -5.83 -20.00 13.86
N THR A 127 -4.67 -19.66 13.29
CA THR A 127 -4.29 -20.01 11.91
C THR A 127 -3.32 -21.19 11.84
N ARG A 128 -2.52 -21.40 12.89
CA ARG A 128 -1.51 -22.47 12.98
C ARG A 128 -2.09 -23.68 13.73
N HIS A 129 -2.53 -24.68 12.97
CA HIS A 129 -3.11 -25.93 13.49
C HIS A 129 -2.15 -27.11 13.36
N GLU A 130 -2.36 -28.14 14.18
CA GLU A 130 -1.64 -29.42 14.07
C GLU A 130 -2.13 -30.21 12.86
N ALA A 131 -1.27 -31.07 12.30
CA ALA A 131 -1.59 -31.91 11.15
C ALA A 131 -2.85 -32.75 11.37
N TRP A 132 -2.97 -33.40 12.54
CA TRP A 132 -4.12 -34.24 12.87
C TRP A 132 -5.45 -33.46 12.85
N TYR A 133 -5.44 -32.17 13.21
CA TYR A 133 -6.65 -31.35 13.21
C TYR A 133 -7.08 -31.01 11.79
N ILE A 134 -6.10 -30.72 10.92
CA ILE A 134 -6.33 -30.44 9.51
C ILE A 134 -6.87 -31.69 8.81
N GLU A 135 -6.24 -32.85 9.02
CA GLU A 135 -6.68 -34.13 8.48
C GLU A 135 -8.11 -34.47 8.93
N LYS A 136 -8.42 -34.27 10.22
CA LYS A 136 -9.78 -34.45 10.74
C LYS A 136 -10.79 -33.54 10.04
N LYS A 137 -10.44 -32.27 9.83
CA LYS A 137 -11.33 -31.31 9.13
C LYS A 137 -11.52 -31.65 7.66
N GLN A 138 -10.47 -32.08 6.98
CA GLN A 138 -10.55 -32.55 5.59
C GLN A 138 -11.39 -33.82 5.48
N ALA A 139 -11.27 -34.77 6.41
CA ALA A 139 -12.10 -35.96 6.47
C ALA A 139 -13.58 -35.62 6.71
N GLU A 140 -13.88 -34.68 7.62
CA GLU A 140 -15.24 -34.17 7.84
C GLU A 140 -15.84 -33.57 6.55
N GLU A 141 -15.06 -32.83 5.76
CA GLU A 141 -15.50 -32.31 4.46
C GLU A 141 -15.66 -33.40 3.39
N ALA A 142 -14.74 -34.37 3.33
CA ALA A 142 -14.82 -35.50 2.41
C ALA A 142 -16.06 -36.36 2.68
N LEU A 143 -16.40 -36.61 3.95
CA LEU A 143 -17.62 -37.34 4.32
C LEU A 143 -18.89 -36.59 3.91
N LYS A 144 -18.91 -35.26 4.05
CA LYS A 144 -20.03 -34.43 3.58
C LYS A 144 -20.19 -34.50 2.07
N LYS A 145 -19.08 -34.41 1.32
CA LYS A 145 -19.08 -34.57 -0.15
C LYS A 145 -19.49 -35.97 -0.57
N GLY A 146 -18.94 -37.01 0.06
CA GLY A 146 -19.29 -38.40 -0.19
C GLY A 146 -20.77 -38.70 0.10
N ARG A 147 -21.38 -38.05 1.10
CA ARG A 147 -22.83 -38.13 1.32
C ARG A 147 -23.63 -37.53 0.17
N LEU A 148 -23.19 -36.40 -0.38
CA LEU A 148 -23.82 -35.80 -1.56
C LEU A 148 -23.63 -36.66 -2.81
N GLU A 149 -22.49 -37.32 -2.96
CA GLU A 149 -22.22 -38.28 -4.04
C GLU A 149 -23.05 -39.55 -3.91
N ALA A 150 -23.22 -40.08 -2.70
CA ALA A 150 -24.10 -41.22 -2.44
C ALA A 150 -25.56 -40.91 -2.81
N LEU A 151 -26.01 -39.66 -2.65
CA LEU A 151 -27.32 -39.23 -3.14
C LEU A 151 -27.42 -39.23 -4.66
N LYS A 152 -26.31 -39.03 -5.40
CA LYS A 152 -26.31 -39.13 -6.86
C LYS A 152 -26.64 -40.55 -7.34
N ALA A 153 -26.31 -41.57 -6.56
CA ALA A 153 -26.68 -42.95 -6.89
C ALA A 153 -28.20 -43.20 -6.87
N MET A 154 -29.00 -42.27 -6.32
CA MET A 154 -30.47 -42.32 -6.31
C MET A 154 -31.11 -41.41 -7.39
N GLN A 155 -30.35 -40.90 -8.35
CA GLN A 155 -30.88 -40.06 -9.43
C GLN A 155 -31.83 -40.83 -10.35
N THR A 156 -32.77 -40.10 -10.97
CA THR A 156 -33.63 -40.70 -11.98
C THR A 156 -32.89 -40.84 -13.32
N PRO A 157 -33.27 -41.79 -14.19
CA PRO A 157 -32.64 -41.94 -15.50
C PRO A 157 -32.70 -40.68 -16.38
N LEU A 158 -33.74 -39.85 -16.20
CA LEU A 158 -33.89 -38.58 -16.90
C LEU A 158 -32.86 -37.55 -16.39
N ASP A 159 -32.59 -37.52 -15.09
CA ASP A 159 -31.57 -36.65 -14.51
C ASP A 159 -30.17 -37.02 -15.00
N GLU A 160 -29.84 -38.32 -15.04
CA GLU A 160 -28.57 -38.81 -15.60
C GLU A 160 -28.40 -38.42 -17.07
N PHE A 161 -29.47 -38.50 -17.87
CA PHE A 161 -29.45 -38.08 -19.27
C PHE A 161 -29.21 -36.57 -19.40
N HIS A 162 -29.84 -35.75 -18.56
CA HIS A 162 -29.60 -34.31 -18.54
C HIS A 162 -28.18 -33.95 -18.08
N GLU A 163 -27.60 -34.68 -17.12
CA GLU A 163 -26.19 -34.53 -16.72
C GLU A 163 -25.24 -34.85 -17.89
N LYS A 164 -25.44 -35.97 -18.59
CA LYS A 164 -24.65 -36.34 -19.77
C LYS A 164 -24.73 -35.28 -20.87
N ASN A 165 -25.91 -34.74 -21.15
CA ASN A 165 -26.09 -33.68 -22.15
C ASN A 165 -25.48 -32.35 -21.72
N ARG A 166 -25.39 -32.06 -20.42
CA ARG A 166 -24.65 -30.89 -19.92
C ARG A 166 -23.14 -31.09 -20.06
N ALA A 167 -22.63 -32.27 -19.72
CA ALA A 167 -21.22 -32.61 -19.90
C ALA A 167 -20.81 -32.55 -21.39
N ALA A 168 -21.64 -33.09 -22.29
CA ALA A 168 -21.40 -33.04 -23.72
C ALA A 168 -21.40 -31.60 -24.27
N ARG A 169 -22.34 -30.75 -23.82
CA ARG A 169 -22.36 -29.32 -24.20
C ARG A 169 -21.17 -28.56 -23.63
N ALA A 170 -20.77 -28.82 -22.39
CA ALA A 170 -19.59 -28.20 -21.79
C ALA A 170 -18.30 -28.62 -22.52
N ALA A 171 -18.20 -29.89 -22.93
CA ALA A 171 -17.08 -30.38 -23.72
C ALA A 171 -17.03 -29.80 -25.15
N ALA A 172 -18.18 -29.48 -25.73
CA ALA A 172 -18.26 -28.83 -27.04
C ALA A 172 -17.79 -27.36 -27.04
N GLY A 173 -17.69 -26.73 -25.87
CA GLY A 173 -17.26 -25.34 -25.74
C GLY A 173 -18.31 -24.32 -26.21
N GLU A 174 -17.96 -23.04 -26.13
CA GLU A 174 -18.79 -21.97 -26.70
C GLU A 174 -18.54 -21.87 -28.21
N PRO A 175 -19.59 -21.75 -29.03
CA PRO A 175 -19.41 -21.57 -30.46
C PRO A 175 -18.78 -20.20 -30.75
N GLU A 176 -17.61 -20.21 -31.37
CA GLU A 176 -16.92 -19.00 -31.81
C GLU A 176 -17.58 -18.44 -33.08
N LEU A 177 -17.83 -17.13 -33.09
CA LEU A 177 -18.34 -16.43 -34.28
C LEU A 177 -17.20 -16.23 -35.27
N SER A 178 -17.32 -16.83 -36.46
CA SER A 178 -16.38 -16.60 -37.55
C SER A 178 -16.37 -15.12 -37.98
N GLU A 179 -15.22 -14.62 -38.42
CA GLU A 179 -15.03 -13.23 -38.85
C GLU A 179 -16.05 -12.77 -39.91
N GLU A 180 -16.46 -13.65 -40.83
CA GLU A 180 -17.49 -13.34 -41.83
C GLU A 180 -18.86 -13.04 -41.21
N MET A 181 -19.21 -13.72 -40.11
CA MET A 181 -20.46 -13.48 -39.39
C MET A 181 -20.39 -12.14 -38.65
N LEU A 182 -19.23 -11.81 -38.07
CA LEU A 182 -18.99 -10.51 -37.43
C LEU A 182 -19.08 -9.36 -38.44
N ALA A 183 -18.53 -9.53 -39.65
CA ALA A 183 -18.63 -8.54 -40.72
C ALA A 183 -20.09 -8.29 -41.13
N LYS A 184 -20.89 -9.36 -41.30
CA LYS A 184 -22.33 -9.24 -41.61
C LYS A 184 -23.12 -8.56 -40.49
N ILE A 185 -22.79 -8.85 -39.23
CA ILE A 185 -23.39 -8.17 -38.07
C ILE A 185 -23.03 -6.68 -38.10
N GLY A 186 -21.77 -6.34 -38.39
CA GLY A 186 -21.31 -4.95 -38.54
C GLY A 186 -22.03 -4.18 -39.64
N GLU A 187 -22.21 -4.80 -40.82
CA GLU A 187 -22.99 -4.19 -41.91
C GLU A 187 -24.44 -3.93 -41.52
N PHE A 188 -25.07 -4.88 -40.82
CA PHE A 188 -26.45 -4.73 -40.37
C PHE A 188 -26.59 -3.65 -39.30
N MET A 189 -25.63 -3.57 -38.37
CA MET A 189 -25.55 -2.49 -37.38
C MET A 189 -25.40 -1.14 -38.07
N ALA A 190 -24.52 -1.00 -39.06
CA ALA A 190 -24.34 0.25 -39.80
C ALA A 190 -25.62 0.68 -40.53
N LYS A 191 -26.32 -0.25 -41.19
CA LYS A 191 -27.59 0.02 -41.89
C LYS A 191 -28.71 0.47 -40.94
N LYS A 192 -28.73 -0.04 -39.71
CA LYS A 192 -29.73 0.33 -38.70
C LYS A 192 -29.31 1.49 -37.78
N LYS A 193 -28.03 1.86 -37.78
CA LYS A 193 -27.48 2.94 -36.93
C LYS A 193 -28.13 4.28 -37.25
N SER A 194 -28.40 4.59 -38.52
CA SER A 194 -29.09 5.82 -38.92
C SER A 194 -30.51 5.90 -38.36
N VAL A 195 -31.28 4.82 -38.51
CA VAL A 195 -32.66 4.72 -37.99
C VAL A 195 -32.70 4.75 -36.45
N ALA A 196 -31.70 4.16 -35.79
CA ALA A 196 -31.58 4.20 -34.34
C ALA A 196 -31.16 5.58 -33.82
N LEU A 197 -30.26 6.30 -34.52
CA LEU A 197 -29.86 7.68 -34.18
C LEU A 197 -31.04 8.65 -34.32
N GLU A 198 -31.84 8.50 -35.38
CA GLU A 198 -33.04 9.32 -35.61
C GLU A 198 -34.12 9.07 -34.54
N ASN A 199 -34.34 7.81 -34.14
CA ASN A 199 -35.30 7.48 -33.09
C ASN A 199 -34.82 7.84 -31.67
N ALA A 200 -33.50 7.89 -31.42
CA ALA A 200 -32.92 8.21 -30.11
C ALA A 200 -32.61 9.71 -29.91
N GLY A 201 -32.79 10.55 -30.94
CA GLY A 201 -32.64 12.01 -30.84
C GLY A 201 -31.23 12.50 -30.50
N ALA A 202 -30.19 11.72 -30.81
CA ALA A 202 -28.79 12.03 -30.52
C ALA A 202 -27.95 12.08 -31.80
N SER A 203 -27.01 13.03 -31.89
CA SER A 203 -26.03 13.13 -33.00
C SER A 203 -24.73 12.39 -32.69
N GLU A 204 -24.09 11.90 -33.76
CA GLU A 204 -22.90 11.02 -33.71
C GLU A 204 -21.67 11.76 -33.15
N VAL A 205 -21.10 11.26 -32.06
CA VAL A 205 -19.78 11.71 -31.57
C VAL A 205 -18.71 10.85 -32.23
N SER A 206 -17.87 11.47 -33.06
CA SER A 206 -16.72 10.83 -33.70
C SER A 206 -15.67 10.44 -32.67
N ALA A 207 -15.60 9.15 -32.34
CA ALA A 207 -14.49 8.60 -31.58
C ALA A 207 -13.28 8.43 -32.51
N THR A 208 -12.24 9.23 -32.30
CA THR A 208 -10.93 9.09 -32.96
C THR A 208 -10.36 7.69 -32.67
N SER A 209 -10.25 6.86 -33.71
CA SER A 209 -9.54 5.58 -33.64
C SER A 209 -8.04 5.85 -33.57
N THR A 210 -7.46 5.79 -32.37
CA THR A 210 -6.01 5.62 -32.19
C THR A 210 -5.66 4.20 -32.67
N PRO A 211 -4.81 4.03 -33.70
CA PRO A 211 -4.38 2.70 -34.11
C PRO A 211 -3.52 2.04 -33.01
N PRO A 212 -3.61 0.72 -32.82
CA PRO A 212 -2.76 0.01 -31.87
C PRO A 212 -1.29 0.08 -32.32
N GLN A 213 -0.41 0.53 -31.43
CA GLN A 213 1.04 0.48 -31.66
C GLN A 213 1.50 -0.98 -31.71
N GLU A 214 2.03 -1.40 -32.86
CA GLU A 214 2.84 -2.61 -32.99
C GLU A 214 4.07 -2.47 -32.09
N THR A 215 4.12 -3.29 -31.04
CA THR A 215 5.35 -3.54 -30.28
C THR A 215 6.16 -4.58 -31.05
N THR A 216 7.08 -4.12 -31.88
CA THR A 216 8.10 -4.97 -32.49
C THR A 216 9.11 -5.36 -31.41
N ASN A 217 8.92 -6.52 -30.79
CA ASN A 217 9.94 -7.21 -30.01
C ASN A 217 10.52 -8.34 -30.87
N ALA A 218 11.77 -8.21 -31.30
CA ALA A 218 12.75 -9.29 -31.50
C ALA A 218 14.02 -8.75 -32.19
N PRO A 219 15.20 -9.38 -32.04
CA PRO A 219 15.50 -10.59 -31.25
C PRO A 219 16.14 -10.35 -29.88
#